data_AF-A0A7S1D9K2-F1
#
_entry.id   AF-A0A7S1D9K2-F1
#
_cell.length_a   1.000
_cell.length_b   1.000
_cell.length_c   1.000
_cell.angle_alpha   90.00
_cell.angle_beta   90.00
_cell.angle_gamma   90.00
#
_symmetry.space_group_name_H-M   'P 1'
#
loop_
_entity.id
_entity.type
_entity.pdbx_description
1 polymer ?
#
loop_
_entity_poly.entity_id
_entity_poly.type
_entity_poly.pdbx_seq_one_letter_code
_entity_poly.pdbx_strand_id
1 'polypeptide(L)'
;YAMEALAMEMSTQYDEANRESRLEAAEMLLDQMESRGVPFSHHVLHQYLRLLLAVDELDLATQSVQDAHQSGFEVSNASLAAVASQHIEKGNLDVASELANLATEELGFLHDRIEKASKWRYKLVVQDSGDANDPDFMTSDQPSFDDDSKEVCEDDVRNP
;
A
#
# COMPACT_ATOMS: atom_id res chain seq x y z
N TYR A 1 5.63 25.19 -17.22
CA TYR A 1 7.02 25.09 -17.71
C TYR A 1 8.07 24.98 -16.60
N ALA A 2 8.46 26.02 -15.85
CA ALA A 2 9.53 25.84 -14.82
C ALA A 2 9.14 24.87 -13.69
N MET A 3 7.87 24.86 -13.27
CA MET A 3 7.37 23.91 -12.26
C MET A 3 7.22 22.47 -12.77
N GLU A 4 6.98 22.28 -14.07
CA GLU A 4 6.90 20.93 -14.67
C GLU A 4 8.29 20.31 -14.84
N ALA A 5 9.32 21.13 -15.12
CA ALA A 5 10.70 20.67 -15.20
C ALA A 5 11.21 20.14 -13.86
N LEU A 6 10.89 20.82 -12.75
CA LEU A 6 11.22 20.35 -11.39
C LEU A 6 10.51 19.05 -11.04
N ALA A 7 9.22 18.92 -11.37
CA ALA A 7 8.47 17.69 -11.16
C ALA A 7 9.03 16.51 -11.99
N MET A 8 9.55 16.79 -13.19
CA MET A 8 10.14 15.79 -14.07
C MET A 8 11.54 15.35 -13.61
N GLU A 9 12.34 16.27 -13.06
CA GLU A 9 13.68 15.98 -12.52
C GLU A 9 13.63 15.20 -11.20
N MET A 10 12.58 15.40 -10.38
CA MET A 10 12.34 14.56 -9.20
C MET A 10 11.95 13.11 -9.55
N SER A 11 11.54 12.85 -10.79
CA SER A 11 10.99 11.54 -11.22
C SER A 11 12.06 10.52 -11.63
N THR A 12 13.27 10.95 -12.03
CA THR A 12 14.16 10.10 -12.85
C THR A 12 15.27 9.33 -12.12
N GLN A 13 15.57 9.59 -10.86
CA GLN A 13 16.59 8.80 -10.12
C GLN A 13 16.17 8.60 -8.66
N TYR A 14 15.64 7.45 -8.29
CA TYR A 14 15.40 7.05 -6.91
C TYR A 14 16.72 6.60 -6.25
N ASP A 15 17.67 7.52 -6.07
CA ASP A 15 18.82 7.26 -5.20
C ASP A 15 18.35 7.31 -3.75
N GLU A 16 18.45 6.18 -3.06
CA GLU A 16 18.08 5.99 -1.66
C GLU A 16 18.81 6.98 -0.73
N ALA A 17 20.04 7.36 -1.10
CA ALA A 17 20.88 8.32 -0.39
C ALA A 17 20.34 9.76 -0.39
N ASN A 18 19.31 10.08 -1.17
CA ASN A 18 18.81 11.45 -1.32
C ASN A 18 17.32 11.60 -0.97
N ARG A 19 16.71 10.60 -0.32
CA ARG A 19 15.27 10.63 0.01
C ARG A 19 14.93 11.70 1.05
N GLU A 20 15.72 11.81 2.12
CA GLU A 20 15.51 12.82 3.18
C GLU A 20 15.66 14.24 2.64
N SER A 21 16.73 14.50 1.88
CA SER A 21 16.96 15.80 1.22
C SER A 21 15.83 16.19 0.25
N ARG A 22 15.26 15.21 -0.46
CA ARG A 22 14.10 15.43 -1.33
C ARG A 22 12.81 15.67 -0.55
N LEU A 23 12.65 15.03 0.61
CA LEU A 23 11.51 15.28 1.48
C LEU A 23 11.59 16.71 2.03
N GLU A 24 12.75 17.13 2.54
CA GLU A 24 12.97 18.51 3.01
C GLU A 24 12.69 19.53 1.90
N ALA A 25 13.18 19.28 0.68
CA ALA A 25 12.89 20.13 -0.47
C ALA A 25 11.38 20.16 -0.83
N ALA A 26 10.68 19.04 -0.68
CA ALA A 26 9.25 18.96 -0.90
C ALA A 26 8.48 19.76 0.17
N GLU A 27 8.84 19.64 1.44
CA GLU A 27 8.26 20.42 2.56
C GLU A 27 8.47 21.92 2.36
N MET A 28 9.69 22.34 2.02
CA MET A 28 9.97 23.74 1.69
C MET A 28 9.13 24.25 0.52
N LEU A 29 8.85 23.40 -0.47
CA LEU A 29 8.00 23.75 -1.60
C LEU A 29 6.53 23.88 -1.17
N LEU A 30 6.04 22.99 -0.29
CA LEU A 30 4.69 23.07 0.26
C LEU A 30 4.51 24.37 1.08
N ASP A 31 5.46 24.70 1.95
CA ASP A 31 5.46 25.96 2.72
C ASP A 31 5.46 27.21 1.82
N GLN A 32 6.22 27.16 0.72
CA GLN A 32 6.24 28.24 -0.26
C GLN A 32 4.91 28.37 -1.02
N MET A 33 4.21 27.26 -1.28
CA MET A 33 2.89 27.29 -1.89
C MET A 33 1.86 27.87 -0.93
N GLU A 34 1.86 27.42 0.33
CA GLU A 34 0.96 27.89 1.37
C GLU A 34 1.15 29.39 1.64
N SER A 35 2.38 29.85 1.84
CA SER A 35 2.70 31.28 2.07
C SER A 35 2.32 32.19 0.91
N ARG A 36 2.19 31.63 -0.31
CA ARG A 36 1.73 32.35 -1.51
C ARG A 36 0.23 32.20 -1.76
N GLY A 37 -0.49 31.45 -0.91
CA GLY A 37 -1.91 31.13 -1.09
C GLY A 37 -2.19 30.31 -2.34
N VAL A 38 -1.21 29.54 -2.82
CA VAL A 38 -1.35 28.69 -4.00
C VAL A 38 -1.79 27.31 -3.53
N PRO A 39 -2.98 26.83 -3.93
CA PRO A 39 -3.45 25.50 -3.53
C PRO A 39 -2.54 24.41 -4.13
N PHE A 40 -2.35 23.34 -3.36
CA PHE A 40 -1.61 22.17 -3.82
C PHE A 40 -2.31 21.51 -5.01
N SER A 41 -1.53 20.98 -5.96
CA SER A 41 -2.08 20.19 -7.06
C SER A 41 -2.08 18.70 -6.70
N HIS A 42 -2.95 17.92 -7.37
CA HIS A 42 -3.06 16.48 -7.08
C HIS A 42 -1.74 15.75 -7.31
N HIS A 43 -0.97 16.23 -8.29
CA HIS A 43 0.34 15.71 -8.61
C HIS A 43 1.36 15.97 -7.49
N VAL A 44 1.38 17.18 -6.92
CA VAL A 44 2.30 17.54 -5.84
C VAL A 44 2.01 16.70 -4.59
N LEU A 45 0.74 16.57 -4.20
CA LEU A 45 0.35 15.72 -3.08
C LEU A 45 0.74 14.25 -3.31
N HIS A 46 0.50 13.73 -4.51
CA HIS A 46 0.88 12.35 -4.84
C HIS A 46 2.40 12.13 -4.73
N GLN A 47 3.23 13.04 -5.22
CA GLN A 47 4.69 12.92 -5.10
C GLN A 47 5.15 13.05 -3.65
N TYR A 48 4.56 13.97 -2.89
CA TYR A 48 4.86 14.13 -1.47
C TYR A 48 4.55 12.86 -0.67
N LEU A 49 3.35 12.27 -0.86
CA LEU A 49 2.99 11.00 -0.24
C LEU A 49 3.96 9.88 -0.61
N ARG A 50 4.38 9.79 -1.88
CA ARG A 50 5.38 8.79 -2.29
C ARG A 50 6.72 8.98 -1.58
N LEU A 51 7.16 10.21 -1.36
CA LEU A 51 8.38 10.50 -0.62
C LEU A 51 8.26 10.10 0.85
N LEU A 52 7.15 10.43 1.50
CA LEU A 52 6.86 10.02 2.88
C LEU A 52 6.88 8.50 3.06
N LEU A 53 6.19 7.77 2.18
CA LEU A 53 6.19 6.31 2.19
C LEU A 53 7.59 5.72 1.97
N ALA A 54 8.44 6.38 1.17
CA ALA A 54 9.81 5.95 0.88
C ALA A 54 10.80 6.18 2.03
N VAL A 55 10.47 7.05 2.99
CA VAL A 55 11.24 7.24 4.24
C VAL A 55 10.57 6.55 5.45
N ASP A 56 9.54 5.73 5.22
CA ASP A 56 8.75 5.02 6.25
C ASP A 56 8.00 5.95 7.24
N GLU A 57 7.74 7.20 6.85
CA GLU A 57 6.94 8.17 7.61
C GLU A 57 5.44 7.96 7.33
N LEU A 58 4.95 6.76 7.67
CA LEU A 58 3.58 6.33 7.34
C LEU A 58 2.50 7.15 8.05
N ASP A 59 2.73 7.52 9.32
CA ASP A 59 1.76 8.29 10.11
C ASP A 59 1.54 9.69 9.51
N LEU A 60 2.63 10.35 9.09
CA LEU A 60 2.57 11.65 8.44
C LEU A 60 1.90 11.55 7.05
N ALA A 61 2.13 10.46 6.31
CA ALA A 61 1.45 10.22 5.04
C ALA A 61 -0.06 10.09 5.22
N THR A 62 -0.50 9.37 6.26
CA THR A 62 -1.92 9.19 6.58
C THR A 62 -2.56 10.49 7.04
N GLN A 63 -1.88 11.26 7.90
CA GLN A 63 -2.34 12.58 8.30
C GLN A 63 -2.51 13.50 7.08
N SER A 64 -1.52 13.53 6.18
CA SER A 64 -1.56 14.35 4.97
C SER A 64 -2.75 14.01 4.05
N VAL A 65 -3.10 12.72 3.94
CA VAL A 65 -4.30 12.27 3.20
C VAL A 65 -5.58 12.75 3.89
N GLN A 66 -5.66 12.63 5.22
CA GLN A 66 -6.84 13.05 5.98
C GLN A 66 -7.04 14.57 5.90
N ASP A 67 -5.97 15.36 6.03
CA ASP A 67 -6.02 16.82 5.94
C ASP A 67 -6.43 17.27 4.52
N ALA A 68 -5.90 16.61 3.49
CA ALA A 68 -6.35 16.82 2.11
C ALA A 68 -7.85 16.52 1.96
N HIS A 69 -8.33 15.39 2.48
CA HIS A 69 -9.75 15.05 2.40
C HIS A 69 -10.64 16.05 3.16
N GLN A 70 -10.24 16.46 4.38
CA GLN A 70 -10.98 17.43 5.20
C GLN A 70 -11.02 18.83 4.56
N SER A 71 -9.98 19.22 3.83
CA SER A 71 -9.97 20.48 3.06
C SER A 71 -10.81 20.42 1.77
N GLY A 72 -11.45 19.29 1.49
CA GLY A 72 -12.24 19.06 0.27
C GLY A 72 -11.38 18.78 -0.96
N PHE A 73 -10.09 18.48 -0.75
CA PHE A 73 -9.17 18.12 -1.82
C PHE A 73 -9.29 16.63 -2.15
N GLU A 74 -9.56 16.32 -3.42
CA GLU A 74 -9.71 14.93 -3.85
C GLU A 74 -8.34 14.23 -3.90
N VAL A 75 -8.15 13.21 -3.09
CA VAL A 75 -6.91 12.41 -3.11
C VAL A 75 -7.03 11.35 -4.19
N SER A 76 -6.00 11.19 -5.02
CA SER A 76 -6.00 10.15 -6.05
C SER A 76 -6.12 8.75 -5.45
N ASN A 77 -6.97 7.91 -6.04
CA ASN A 77 -7.12 6.49 -5.69
C ASN A 77 -5.77 5.75 -5.67
N ALA A 78 -4.83 6.11 -6.55
CA ALA A 78 -3.49 5.54 -6.57
C ALA A 78 -2.67 5.89 -5.30
N SER A 79 -2.80 7.12 -4.80
CA SER A 79 -2.16 7.54 -3.54
C SER A 79 -2.77 6.81 -2.36
N LEU A 80 -4.11 6.76 -2.28
CA LEU A 80 -4.83 6.05 -1.22
C LEU A 80 -4.43 4.58 -1.18
N ALA A 81 -4.37 3.92 -2.34
CA ALA A 81 -3.95 2.54 -2.44
C ALA A 81 -2.52 2.29 -1.96
N ALA A 82 -1.59 3.21 -2.25
CA ALA A 82 -0.21 3.10 -1.79
C ALA A 82 -0.11 3.19 -0.26
N VAL A 83 -0.74 4.20 0.34
CA VAL A 83 -0.74 4.40 1.81
C VAL A 83 -1.44 3.24 2.50
N ALA A 84 -2.62 2.82 2.02
CA ALA A 84 -3.36 1.69 2.56
C ALA A 84 -2.56 0.38 2.47
N SER A 85 -1.85 0.13 1.36
CA SER A 85 -1.01 -1.06 1.20
C SER A 85 0.10 -1.13 2.25
N GLN A 86 0.76 0.00 2.55
CA GLN A 86 1.80 0.04 3.57
C GLN A 86 1.24 -0.17 4.98
N HIS A 87 0.03 0.34 5.27
CA HIS A 87 -0.68 0.01 6.52
C HIS A 87 -1.00 -1.49 6.64
N ILE A 88 -1.41 -2.16 5.55
CA ILE A 88 -1.64 -3.61 5.54
C ILE A 88 -0.35 -4.36 5.91
N GLU A 89 0.78 -3.95 5.35
CA GLU A 89 2.10 -4.55 5.62
C GLU A 89 2.55 -4.36 7.07
N LYS A 90 2.23 -3.22 7.68
CA LYS A 90 2.47 -2.96 9.12
C LYS A 90 1.43 -3.60 10.03
N GLY A 91 0.38 -4.23 9.49
CA GLY A 91 -0.70 -4.87 10.26
C GLY A 91 -1.76 -3.89 10.78
N ASN A 92 -1.74 -2.64 10.34
CA ASN A 92 -2.69 -1.58 10.70
C ASN A 92 -3.95 -1.68 9.81
N LEU A 93 -4.67 -2.80 9.93
CA LEU A 93 -5.78 -3.14 9.03
C LEU A 93 -6.98 -2.19 9.13
N ASP A 94 -7.25 -1.64 10.32
CA ASP A 94 -8.36 -0.72 10.54
C ASP A 94 -8.15 0.56 9.73
N VAL A 95 -6.97 1.17 9.84
CA VAL A 95 -6.59 2.37 9.07
C VAL A 95 -6.58 2.09 7.57
N ALA A 96 -6.07 0.93 7.15
CA ALA A 96 -6.09 0.55 5.74
C ALA A 96 -7.52 0.45 5.18
N SER A 97 -8.47 -0.06 5.97
CA SER A 97 -9.88 -0.14 5.58
C SER A 97 -10.53 1.24 5.51
N GLU A 98 -10.22 2.14 6.45
CA GLU A 98 -10.70 3.51 6.42
C GLU A 98 -10.22 4.23 5.15
N LEU A 99 -8.93 4.11 4.83
CA LEU A 99 -8.34 4.68 3.61
C LEU A 99 -8.95 4.11 2.32
N ALA A 100 -9.26 2.80 2.29
CA ALA A 100 -9.93 2.19 1.14
C ALA A 100 -11.35 2.76 0.93
N ASN A 101 -12.06 3.06 2.02
CA ASN A 101 -13.40 3.65 1.96
C ASN A 101 -13.40 5.14 1.56
N LEU A 102 -12.26 5.83 1.65
CA LEU A 102 -12.11 7.20 1.16
C LEU A 102 -11.94 7.28 -0.36
N ALA A 103 -11.67 6.17 -1.03
CA ALA A 103 -11.51 6.14 -2.47
C ALA A 103 -12.83 6.44 -3.18
N THR A 104 -12.77 7.19 -4.28
CA THR A 104 -13.95 7.53 -5.08
C THR A 104 -14.46 6.36 -5.91
N GLU A 105 -13.58 5.40 -6.19
CA GLU A 105 -13.89 4.17 -6.90
C GLU A 105 -13.66 2.96 -6.00
N GLU A 106 -14.39 1.88 -6.25
CA GLU A 106 -14.22 0.64 -5.50
C GLU A 106 -12.86 0.01 -5.81
N LEU A 107 -11.98 0.00 -4.81
CA LEU A 107 -10.65 -0.61 -4.90
C LEU A 107 -10.71 -2.08 -4.46
N GLY A 108 -11.38 -2.92 -5.26
CA GLY A 108 -11.61 -4.34 -4.92
C GLY A 108 -10.33 -5.10 -4.53
N PHE A 109 -9.20 -4.81 -5.19
CA PHE A 109 -7.92 -5.44 -4.86
C PHE A 109 -7.41 -5.08 -3.45
N LEU A 110 -7.72 -3.90 -2.92
CA LEU A 110 -7.35 -3.52 -1.55
C LEU A 110 -8.21 -4.27 -0.54
N HIS A 111 -9.53 -4.35 -0.77
CA HIS A 111 -10.43 -5.11 0.10
C HIS A 111 -10.01 -6.58 0.18
N ASP A 112 -9.68 -7.21 -0.95
CA ASP A 112 -9.14 -8.58 -0.99
C ASP A 112 -7.83 -8.72 -0.20
N ARG A 113 -6.92 -7.72 -0.27
CA ARG A 113 -5.67 -7.72 0.50
C ARG A 113 -5.92 -7.59 2.00
N ILE A 114 -6.84 -6.70 2.40
CA ILE A 114 -7.22 -6.50 3.81
C ILE A 114 -7.84 -7.79 4.36
N GLU A 115 -8.76 -8.42 3.63
CA GLU A 115 -9.41 -9.67 4.03
C GLU A 115 -8.41 -10.82 4.15
N LYS A 116 -7.49 -10.95 3.19
CA LYS A 116 -6.42 -11.95 3.29
C LYS A 116 -5.54 -11.69 4.51
N ALA A 117 -5.10 -10.45 4.72
CA ALA A 117 -4.24 -10.09 5.84
C ALA A 117 -4.92 -10.33 7.20
N SER A 118 -6.22 -10.04 7.34
CA SER A 118 -6.98 -10.30 8.56
C SER A 118 -7.09 -11.80 8.86
N LYS A 119 -7.35 -12.63 7.85
CA LYS A 119 -7.38 -14.10 7.97
C LYS A 119 -6.03 -14.67 8.44
N TRP A 120 -4.92 -14.20 7.87
CA TRP A 120 -3.58 -14.64 8.29
C TRP A 120 -3.25 -14.23 9.73
N ARG A 121 -3.62 -13.00 10.13
CA ARG A 121 -3.43 -12.53 11.51
C ARG A 121 -4.23 -13.35 12.52
N TYR A 122 -5.48 -13.70 12.21
CA TYR A 122 -6.30 -14.55 13.06
C TYR A 122 -5.66 -15.94 13.27
N LYS A 123 -5.13 -16.54 12.21
CA LYS A 123 -4.46 -17.86 12.30
C LYS A 123 -3.24 -17.85 13.23
N LEU A 124 -2.45 -16.77 13.20
CA LEU A 124 -1.29 -16.59 14.08
C LEU A 124 -1.70 -16.47 15.56
N VAL A 125 -2.72 -15.66 15.87
CA VAL A 125 -3.18 -15.47 17.26
C VAL A 125 -3.72 -16.77 17.86
N VAL A 126 -4.48 -17.55 17.09
CA VAL A 126 -5.05 -18.83 17.57
C VAL A 126 -3.96 -19.87 17.85
N GLN A 127 -2.88 -19.90 17.06
CA GLN A 127 -1.76 -20.81 17.28
C GLN A 127 -0.93 -20.45 18.50
N ASP A 128 -0.79 -19.17 18.82
CA ASP A 128 0.00 -18.69 19.98
C ASP A 128 -0.80 -18.79 21.30
N SER A 129 -2.12 -18.72 21.23
CA SER A 129 -3.01 -19.03 22.37
C SER A 129 -3.20 -20.53 22.64
N GLY A 130 -2.52 -21.37 21.86
CA GLY A 130 -2.47 -22.81 22.07
C GLY A 130 -1.72 -23.14 23.36
N ASP A 131 -2.47 -23.13 24.45
CA ASP A 131 -2.18 -23.83 25.70
C ASP A 131 -1.58 -25.20 25.36
N ALA A 132 -0.25 -25.28 25.48
CA ALA A 132 0.57 -26.41 25.09
C ALA A 132 0.47 -27.56 26.11
N ASN A 133 -0.76 -27.93 26.49
CA ASN A 133 -1.02 -28.90 27.54
C ASN A 133 -2.25 -29.79 27.28
N ASP A 134 -2.39 -30.31 26.05
CA ASP A 134 -3.13 -31.55 25.84
C ASP A 134 -2.31 -32.50 24.94
N PRO A 135 -1.44 -33.35 25.52
CA PRO A 135 -0.65 -34.34 24.78
C PRO A 135 -1.42 -35.58 24.32
N ASP A 136 -2.75 -35.59 24.34
CA ASP A 136 -3.58 -36.79 24.06
C ASP A 136 -4.32 -36.78 22.71
N PHE A 137 -3.95 -35.93 21.75
CA PHE A 137 -4.49 -36.07 20.39
C PHE A 137 -3.76 -37.19 19.64
N MET A 138 -4.22 -38.42 19.91
CA MET A 138 -3.80 -39.62 19.21
C MET A 138 -3.91 -39.43 17.70
N THR A 139 -2.74 -39.58 17.06
CA THR A 139 -2.52 -40.15 15.73
C THR A 139 -3.75 -40.82 15.13
N SER A 140 -4.18 -40.38 13.94
CA SER A 140 -4.51 -41.24 12.78
C SER A 140 -4.94 -40.36 11.61
N ASP A 141 -4.52 -40.76 10.40
CA ASP A 141 -4.98 -40.28 9.09
C ASP A 141 -4.35 -39.00 8.53
N GLN A 142 -3.07 -39.12 8.12
CA GLN A 142 -2.58 -38.36 6.97
C GLN A 142 -3.17 -38.95 5.68
N PRO A 143 -3.88 -38.17 4.84
CA PRO A 143 -4.24 -38.61 3.50
C PRO A 143 -2.99 -38.63 2.61
N SER A 144 -2.69 -39.79 2.02
CA SER A 144 -1.68 -39.99 0.99
C SER A 144 -2.09 -39.22 -0.27
N PHE A 145 -1.29 -38.23 -0.64
CA PHE A 145 -1.45 -37.47 -1.89
C PHE A 145 -0.71 -38.22 -3.00
N ASP A 146 -1.32 -39.31 -3.48
CA ASP A 146 -1.01 -39.87 -4.79
C ASP A 146 -1.92 -39.17 -5.80
N ASP A 147 -1.46 -38.09 -6.44
CA ASP A 147 -2.12 -37.60 -7.65
C ASP A 147 -1.07 -37.34 -8.74
N ASP A 148 -0.81 -38.45 -9.43
CA ASP A 148 -0.10 -38.57 -10.69
C ASP A 148 -1.10 -38.20 -11.79
N SER A 149 -1.05 -36.97 -12.29
CA SER A 149 -1.78 -36.58 -13.51
C SER A 149 -0.97 -35.55 -14.30
N LYS A 150 -0.01 -36.10 -15.07
CA LYS A 150 0.50 -35.46 -16.29
C LYS A 150 -0.65 -35.38 -17.30
N GLU A 151 -1.23 -34.21 -17.49
CA GLU A 151 -1.97 -33.92 -18.71
C GLU A 151 -1.10 -33.05 -19.63
N VAL A 152 -0.64 -33.70 -20.69
CA VAL A 152 0.10 -33.12 -21.80
C VAL A 152 -0.92 -32.45 -22.71
N CYS A 153 -0.89 -31.12 -22.81
CA CYS A 153 -1.56 -30.41 -23.90
C CYS A 153 -0.51 -30.03 -24.95
N GLU A 154 -0.19 -31.00 -25.80
CA GLU A 154 0.23 -30.71 -27.17
C GLU A 154 -1.05 -30.36 -27.95
N ASP A 155 -1.17 -29.11 -28.40
CA ASP A 155 -1.93 -28.81 -29.61
C ASP A 155 -1.29 -27.60 -30.29
N ASP A 156 -0.41 -27.98 -31.21
CA ASP A 156 -0.27 -27.51 -32.58
C ASP A 156 -1.44 -26.65 -33.14
N VAL A 157 -1.18 -25.99 -34.27
CA VAL A 157 -2.14 -25.24 -35.13
C VAL A 157 -2.17 -23.71 -34.94
N ARG A 158 -1.25 -23.01 -35.64
CA ARG A 158 -1.61 -22.16 -36.81
C ARG A 158 -0.39 -21.60 -37.57
N ASN A 159 0.01 -22.36 -38.58
CA ASN A 159 0.15 -22.02 -40.01
C ASN A 159 -0.32 -20.61 -40.47
N PRO A 160 0.08 -20.16 -41.68
CA PRO A 160 1.38 -19.68 -42.17
C PRO A 160 1.51 -18.14 -42.23
#